data_AF-A0AAU5KJQ4-F1
#
_entry.id   AF-A0AAU5KJQ4-F1
#
_cell.length_a   1.000
_cell.length_b   1.000
_cell.length_c   1.000
_cell.angle_alpha   90.00
_cell.angle_beta   90.00
_cell.angle_gamma   90.00
#
_symmetry.space_group_name_H-M   'P 1'
#
loop_
_entity.id
_entity.type
_entity.pdbx_description
1 polymer ?
#
loop_
_entity_poly.entity_id
_entity_poly.type
_entity_poly.pdbx_seq_one_letter_code
_entity_poly.pdbx_strand_id
1 'polypeptide(L)' 'MHDDEILARARWLLREVQLSPAEAHTRLLDYFPDLEREERSRYLREAAAVPVERPGLTGRR' A
#
# COMPACT_ATOMS: atom_id res chain seq x y z
N MET A 1 4.55 9.23 14.03
CA MET A 1 4.80 10.03 12.82
C MET A 1 5.47 9.21 11.70
N HIS A 2 5.41 7.87 11.71
CA HIS A 2 5.94 7.04 10.61
C HIS A 2 4.82 6.41 9.77
N ASP A 3 3.57 6.55 10.19
CA ASP A 3 2.39 5.90 9.61
C ASP A 3 2.17 6.31 8.14
N ASP A 4 2.31 7.61 7.84
CA ASP A 4 2.24 8.13 6.47
C ASP A 4 3.36 7.61 5.57
N GLU A 5 4.58 7.44 6.10
CA GLU A 5 5.72 6.93 5.34
C GLU A 5 5.56 5.44 5.02
N ILE A 6 5.10 4.65 6.00
CA ILE A 6 4.82 3.22 5.83
C ILE A 6 3.72 3.05 4.78
N LEU A 7 2.65 3.85 4.86
CA LEU A 7 1.54 3.79 3.92
C LEU A 7 1.97 4.22 2.50
N ALA A 8 2.79 5.27 2.37
CA ALA A 8 3.36 5.70 1.09
C ALA A 8 4.23 4.60 0.48
N ARG A 9 5.07 3.94 1.29
CA ARG A 9 5.91 2.84 0.84
C ARG A 9 5.11 1.62 0.42
N ALA A 10 4.08 1.25 1.20
CA ALA A 10 3.17 0.16 0.88
C ALA A 10 2.44 0.41 -0.44
N ARG A 11 1.97 1.65 -0.68
CA ARG A 11 1.35 2.05 -1.96
C ARG A 11 2.33 1.94 -3.12
N TRP A 12 3.56 2.41 -2.95
CA TRP A 12 4.60 2.32 -3.98
C TRP A 12 4.90 0.86 -4.35
N LEU A 13 5.05 -0.03 -3.36
CA LEU A 13 5.31 -1.45 -3.58
C LEU A 13 4.18 -2.13 -4.36
N LEU A 14 2.92 -1.81 -4.03
CA LEU A 14 1.76 -2.44 -4.65
C LEU A 14 1.41 -1.86 -6.03
N ARG A 15 1.65 -0.56 -6.26
CA ARG A 15 1.20 0.14 -7.47
C ARG A 15 2.31 0.40 -8.48
N GLU A 16 3.43 0.93 -8.02
CA GLU A 16 4.53 1.32 -8.91
C GLU A 16 5.41 0.12 -9.22
N VAL A 17 5.77 -0.65 -8.18
CA VAL A 17 6.56 -1.88 -8.34
C VAL A 17 5.69 -3.07 -8.75
N GLN A 18 4.38 -2.98 -8.52
CA GLN A 18 3.40 -4.04 -8.83
C GLN A 18 3.73 -5.39 -8.18
N LEU A 19 4.26 -5.36 -6.94
CA LEU A 19 4.52 -6.57 -6.18
C LEU A 19 3.22 -7.21 -5.71
N SER A 20 3.24 -8.54 -5.58
CA SER A 20 2.16 -9.23 -4.88
C SER A 20 2.10 -8.81 -3.40
N PRO A 21 0.94 -8.89 -2.74
CA PRO A 21 0.83 -8.56 -1.31
C PRO A 21 1.81 -9.32 -0.41
N ALA A 22 2.16 -10.57 -0.78
CA ALA A 22 3.13 -11.38 -0.07
C ALA A 22 4.56 -10.82 -0.21
N GLU A 23 4.96 -10.44 -1.42
CA GLU A 23 6.28 -9.83 -1.68
C GLU A 23 6.38 -8.43 -1.08
N ALA A 24 5.32 -7.63 -1.21
CA ALA A 24 5.24 -6.31 -0.61
C ALA A 24 5.37 -6.39 0.92
N HIS A 25 4.79 -7.42 1.56
CA HIS A 25 4.95 -7.65 2.99
C HIS A 25 6.41 -7.92 3.39
N THR A 26 7.11 -8.77 2.64
CA THR A 26 8.54 -9.03 2.89
C THR A 26 9.37 -7.76 2.71
N ARG A 27 9.13 -7.00 1.62
CA ARG A 27 9.85 -5.74 1.39
C ARG A 27 9.55 -4.68 2.45
N LEU A 28 8.32 -4.62 2.94
CA LEU A 28 7.95 -3.68 4.00
C LEU A 28 8.66 -4.00 5.32
N LEU A 29 8.92 -5.28 5.60
CA LEU A 29 9.75 -5.72 6.74
C LEU A 29 11.21 -5.28 6.57
N ASP A 30 11.77 -5.32 5.35
CA ASP A 30 13.14 -4.85 5.11
C ASP A 30 13.29 -3.33 5.35
N TYR A 31 12.26 -2.54 5.00
CA TYR A 31 12.25 -1.09 5.22
C TYR A 31 11.95 -0.72 6.68
N PHE A 32 11.05 -1.48 7.33
CA PHE A 32 10.57 -1.21 8.68
C PHE A 32 10.65 -2.51 9.51
N PRO A 33 11.84 -2.88 10.01
CA PRO A 33 12.05 -4.13 10.73
C PRO A 33 11.30 -4.17 12.06
N ASP A 34 11.15 -3.03 12.72
CA ASP A 34 10.42 -2.88 13.99
C ASP A 34 8.89 -2.91 13.82
N LEU A 35 8.39 -2.88 12.59
CA LEU A 35 6.95 -2.87 12.33
C LEU A 35 6.35 -4.26 12.57
N GLU A 36 5.27 -4.34 13.35
CA GLU A 36 4.64 -5.62 13.62
C GLU A 36 3.98 -6.21 12.37
N ARG A 37 3.87 -7.54 12.32
CA ARG A 37 3.26 -8.25 11.19
C ARG A 37 1.82 -7.81 10.93
N GLU A 38 1.05 -7.61 12.00
CA GLU A 38 -0.34 -7.16 11.92
C GLU A 38 -0.44 -5.75 11.36
N GLU A 39 0.45 -4.86 11.80
CA GLU A 39 0.53 -3.49 11.27
C GLU A 39 0.92 -3.48 9.80
N ARG A 40 1.95 -4.23 9.38
CA ARG A 40 2.30 -4.38 7.95
C ARG A 40 1.10 -4.82 7.11
N SER A 41 0.37 -5.83 7.59
CA SER A 41 -0.80 -6.37 6.90
C SER A 41 -1.95 -5.37 6.85
N ARG A 42 -2.08 -4.51 7.86
CA ARG A 42 -3.02 -3.39 7.88
C ARG A 42 -2.62 -2.34 6.83
N TYR A 43 -1.37 -1.88 6.82
CA TYR A 43 -0.89 -0.88 5.87
C TYR A 43 -1.01 -1.33 4.42
N LEU A 44 -0.71 -2.61 4.12
CA LEU A 44 -0.88 -3.15 2.77
C LEU A 44 -2.34 -3.21 2.34
N ARG A 45 -3.26 -3.56 3.26
CA ARG A 45 -4.70 -3.51 2.98
C ARG A 45 -5.17 -2.08 2.74
N GLU A 46 -4.75 -1.14 3.57
CA GLU A 46 -5.09 0.28 3.39
C GLU A 46 -4.52 0.83 2.07
N ALA A 47 -3.29 0.47 1.72
CA ALA A 47 -2.65 0.85 0.46
C ALA A 47 -3.38 0.27 -0.77
N ALA A 48 -3.88 -0.96 -0.67
CA ALA A 48 -4.69 -1.60 -1.72
C ALA A 48 -6.13 -1.05 -1.78
N ALA A 49 -6.68 -0.61 -0.65
CA ALA A 49 -8.07 -0.15 -0.54
C ALA A 49 -8.29 1.26 -1.09
N VAL A 50 -7.24 2.09 -1.19
CA VAL A 50 -7.37 3.39 -1.87
C VAL A 50 -7.72 3.09 -3.32
N PRO A 51 -8.91 3.49 -3.83
CA PRO A 51 -9.18 3.38 -5.24
C PRO A 51 -8.24 4.35 -5.97
N VAL A 52 -7.63 3.91 -7.06
CA VAL A 52 -7.18 4.85 -8.08
C VAL A 52 -8.47 5.56 -8.47
N GLU A 53 -8.65 6.82 -8.08
CA GLU A 53 -9.70 7.64 -8.66
C GLU A 53 -9.46 7.60 -10.16
N ARG A 54 -10.22 6.78 -10.90
CA ARG A 54 -10.22 6.81 -12.35
C ARG A 54 -10.87 8.15 -12.69
N PRO A 55 -10.13 9.17 -13.17
CA PRO A 55 -10.77 10.38 -13.61
C PRO A 55 -11.44 10.05 -14.94
N GLY A 56 -12.75 9.84 -14.91
CA GLY A 56 -13.53 9.59 -16.11
C GLY A 56 -14.42 8.39 -15.96
N LEU A 57 -15.66 8.66 -15.52
CA LEU A 57 -16.89 8.10 -16.08
C LEU A 57 -18.09 8.83 -15.47
N THR A 58 -18.05 10.16 -15.41
CA THR A 58 -19.29 10.95 -15.27
C THR A 58 -19.91 11.15 -16.65
N GLY A 59 -20.17 10.04 -17.33
CA GLY A 59 -21.11 9.99 -18.44
C GLY A 59 -22.52 9.86 -17.88
N ARG A 60 -23.13 10.97 -17.47
CA ARG A 60 -24.58 11.02 -17.24
C ARG A 60 -25.19 11.99 -18.24
N ARG A 61 -25.78 11.35 -19.26
CA ARG A 61 -27.00 11.68 -20.01
C ARG A 61 -27.56 13.08 -19.86
#